data_AF-A0A2S4WLH9-F1
#
_entry.id   AF-A0A2S4WLH9-F1
#
_cell.length_a   1.000
_cell.length_b   1.000
_cell.length_c   1.000
_cell.angle_alpha   90.00
_cell.angle_beta   90.00
_cell.angle_gamma   90.00
#
_symmetry.space_group_name_H-M   'P 1'
#
loop_
_entity.id
_entity.type
_entity.pdbx_description
1 polymer ?
#
loop_
_entity_poly.entity_id
_entity_poly.type
_entity_poly.pdbx_seq_one_letter_code
_entity_poly.pdbx_strand_id
1 'polypeptide(L)'
;MAYPASPNSFNSTVTVTGFSTLASPNNPPSYSQEVPEDEIPPQTSVAAVQLPPHIFDCAIVVTVYCLQQKKITWVAIKNPKKLSIKINMQGLDWDTFRSIIATACSFTYNKIARLFEDGTFSTPCKIDWFGYIFQNFDHPKDPTVLVVDPIAFLEWMNTIISARARKCGVTILMPNP
;
A
#
# COMPACT_ATOMS: atom_id res chain seq x y z
N MET A 1 -8.17 44.31 21.22
CA MET A 1 -8.73 43.17 20.46
C MET A 1 -7.69 42.07 20.44
N ALA A 2 -7.90 41.00 21.20
CA ALA A 2 -6.97 39.88 21.33
C ALA A 2 -7.43 38.73 20.44
N TYR A 3 -6.50 38.16 19.67
CA TYR A 3 -6.71 36.94 18.87
C TYR A 3 -6.79 35.72 19.79
N PRO A 4 -7.73 34.77 19.59
CA PRO A 4 -7.60 33.47 20.22
C PRO A 4 -6.66 32.56 19.40
N ALA A 5 -5.90 31.78 20.15
CA ALA A 5 -4.79 30.95 19.72
C ALA A 5 -5.19 29.80 18.77
N SER A 6 -4.26 29.48 17.87
CA SER A 6 -4.25 28.33 16.98
C SER A 6 -4.15 27.00 17.77
N PRO A 7 -4.98 25.98 17.51
CA PRO A 7 -4.72 24.65 18.00
C PRO A 7 -3.95 23.82 16.96
N ASN A 8 -2.72 23.47 17.34
CA ASN A 8 -1.99 22.22 17.09
C ASN A 8 -2.06 21.56 15.71
N SER A 9 -0.93 21.62 15.01
CA SER A 9 -0.55 20.73 13.90
C SER A 9 -0.43 19.29 14.41
N PHE A 10 -1.37 18.43 14.01
CA PHE A 10 -1.23 16.98 14.16
C PHE A 10 -0.59 16.41 12.89
N ASN A 11 0.70 16.08 12.97
CA ASN A 11 1.36 15.20 12.02
C ASN A 11 1.00 13.75 12.37
N SER A 12 -0.07 13.23 11.80
CA SER A 12 -0.43 11.81 11.98
C SER A 12 0.45 10.94 11.10
N THR A 13 1.52 10.39 11.68
CA THR A 13 2.26 9.27 11.10
C THR A 13 1.56 7.99 11.53
N VAL A 14 0.90 7.30 10.60
CA VAL A 14 0.28 5.99 10.87
C VAL A 14 1.26 4.92 10.38
N THR A 15 1.81 4.14 11.31
CA THR A 15 2.62 2.95 11.02
C THR A 15 1.73 1.74 11.23
N VAL A 16 1.44 0.98 10.18
CA VAL A 16 0.71 -0.30 10.26
C VAL A 16 1.69 -1.43 10.03
N THR A 17 1.84 -2.32 11.01
CA THR A 17 2.68 -3.52 10.93
C THR A 17 1.77 -4.74 10.92
N GLY A 18 1.68 -5.45 9.79
CA GLY A 18 0.97 -6.72 9.69
C GLY A 18 1.93 -7.89 9.95
N PHE A 19 1.60 -8.76 10.91
CA PHE A 19 2.22 -10.08 11.05
C PHE A 19 1.11 -11.13 11.09
N SER A 20 1.18 -12.11 10.20
CA SER A 20 0.39 -13.34 10.30
C SER A 20 1.35 -14.53 10.36
N THR A 21 1.50 -15.11 11.56
CA THR A 21 2.19 -16.39 11.76
C THR A 21 1.15 -17.49 11.64
N LEU A 22 1.19 -18.28 10.56
CA LEU A 22 0.38 -19.48 10.41
C LEU A 22 1.11 -20.64 11.11
N ALA A 23 0.70 -21.00 12.32
CA ALA A 23 1.14 -22.24 12.96
C ALA A 23 0.31 -23.40 12.40
N SER A 24 0.96 -24.36 11.72
CA SER A 24 0.32 -25.60 11.27
C SER A 24 0.61 -26.71 12.29
N PRO A 25 -0.40 -27.39 12.85
CA PRO A 25 -0.22 -28.60 13.62
C PRO A 25 -0.24 -29.80 12.66
N ASN A 26 0.67 -30.77 12.83
CA ASN A 26 0.42 -32.20 12.59
C ASN A 26 1.74 -32.99 12.64
N ASN A 27 1.88 -33.82 13.66
CA ASN A 27 2.83 -34.94 13.70
C ASN A 27 2.05 -36.20 14.12
N PRO A 28 2.21 -37.34 13.43
CA PRO A 28 2.01 -38.66 14.04
C PRO A 28 3.24 -39.59 13.80
N PRO A 29 3.31 -40.76 14.47
CA PRO A 29 4.48 -41.15 15.25
C PRO A 29 5.57 -41.93 14.50
N SER A 30 6.77 -41.79 15.03
CA SER A 30 8.04 -42.39 14.61
C SER A 30 8.07 -43.92 14.79
N TYR A 31 8.47 -44.64 13.75
CA TYR A 31 8.95 -46.03 13.83
C TYR A 31 10.48 -46.01 13.96
N SER A 32 10.98 -46.72 14.96
CA SER A 32 12.39 -46.81 15.33
C SER A 32 13.30 -47.29 14.21
N GLN A 33 14.40 -46.57 13.97
CA GLN A 33 15.69 -47.14 13.54
C GLN A 33 16.81 -46.41 14.28
N GLU A 34 17.47 -47.12 15.20
CA GLU A 34 18.76 -46.77 15.78
C GLU A 34 19.86 -46.92 14.73
N VAL A 35 20.61 -45.84 14.43
CA VAL A 35 21.85 -45.87 13.63
C VAL A 35 22.78 -44.80 14.24
N PRO A 36 24.10 -45.07 14.38
CA PRO A 36 24.89 -44.70 15.57
C PRO A 36 25.44 -43.27 15.60
N GLU A 37 25.73 -42.83 16.83
CA GLU A 37 26.40 -41.58 17.20
C GLU A 37 27.75 -41.43 16.49
N ASP A 38 27.84 -40.44 15.60
CA ASP A 38 29.12 -39.81 15.25
C ASP A 38 28.91 -38.31 14.98
N GLU A 39 29.82 -37.51 15.51
CA GLU A 39 29.85 -36.05 15.76
C GLU A 39 28.85 -35.12 15.01
N ILE A 40 28.03 -34.39 15.77
CA ILE A 40 27.35 -33.16 15.32
C ILE A 40 28.23 -31.96 15.72
N PRO A 41 28.85 -31.21 14.78
CA PRO A 41 29.46 -29.93 15.12
C PRO A 41 28.37 -28.95 15.56
N PRO A 42 28.65 -28.04 16.53
CA PRO A 42 27.64 -27.16 17.09
C PRO A 42 26.96 -26.37 15.97
N GLN A 43 25.64 -26.57 15.81
CA GLN A 43 24.81 -25.77 14.92
C GLN A 43 24.90 -24.32 15.37
N THR A 44 25.77 -23.58 14.73
CA THR A 44 25.80 -22.12 14.80
C THR A 44 24.50 -21.67 14.17
N SER A 45 23.54 -21.25 15.00
CA SER A 45 22.34 -20.59 14.51
C SER A 45 22.79 -19.34 13.77
N VAL A 46 22.74 -19.41 12.44
CA VAL A 46 23.00 -18.25 11.59
C VAL A 46 21.89 -17.27 11.95
N ALA A 47 22.25 -16.19 12.64
CA ALA A 47 21.33 -15.10 12.90
C ALA A 47 20.73 -14.70 11.55
N ALA A 48 19.41 -14.85 11.41
CA ALA A 48 18.71 -14.39 10.23
C ALA A 48 19.08 -12.91 10.05
N VAL A 49 19.82 -12.62 8.99
CA VAL A 49 20.15 -11.24 8.61
C VAL A 49 18.82 -10.58 8.29
N GLN A 50 18.24 -9.90 9.28
CA GLN A 50 17.07 -9.06 9.05
C GLN A 50 17.53 -7.93 8.13
N LEU A 51 17.25 -8.07 6.83
CA LEU A 51 17.42 -6.96 5.92
C LEU A 51 16.62 -5.77 6.48
N PRO A 52 17.20 -4.56 6.50
CA PRO A 52 16.49 -3.38 6.98
C PRO A 52 15.16 -3.23 6.23
N PRO A 53 14.06 -2.88 6.93
CA PRO A 53 12.76 -2.71 6.27
C PRO A 53 12.89 -1.63 5.19
N HIS A 54 12.51 -2.00 3.97
CA HIS A 54 12.59 -1.09 2.83
C HIS A 54 11.35 -0.18 2.85
N ILE A 55 11.46 0.92 3.60
CA ILE A 55 10.39 1.92 3.77
C ILE A 55 10.52 3.01 2.71
N PHE A 56 9.40 3.38 2.11
CA PHE A 56 9.31 4.47 1.14
C PHE A 56 8.17 5.44 1.47
N ASP A 57 8.33 6.69 1.01
CA ASP A 57 7.26 7.68 1.03
C ASP A 57 6.41 7.53 -0.24
N CYS A 58 5.14 7.17 -0.07
CA CYS A 58 4.16 7.02 -1.13
C CYS A 58 3.24 8.24 -1.17
N ALA A 59 3.35 9.05 -2.23
CA ALA A 59 2.46 10.18 -2.47
C ALA A 59 1.13 9.70 -3.08
N ILE A 60 0.00 10.18 -2.54
CA ILE A 60 -1.34 9.75 -2.93
C ILE A 60 -2.09 10.92 -3.58
N VAL A 61 -2.42 10.76 -4.86
CA VAL A 61 -3.23 11.71 -5.62
C VAL A 61 -4.57 11.05 -5.95
N VAL A 62 -5.67 11.71 -5.60
CA VAL A 62 -7.02 11.20 -5.86
C VAL A 62 -7.79 12.23 -6.66
N THR A 63 -8.44 11.79 -7.74
CA THR A 63 -9.47 12.55 -8.46
C THR A 63 -10.62 11.62 -8.78
N VAL A 64 -11.69 11.69 -7.99
CA VAL A 64 -12.89 10.84 -8.17
C VAL A 64 -14.15 11.69 -8.20
N TYR A 65 -15.18 11.26 -8.94
CA TYR A 65 -16.41 12.03 -9.10
C TYR A 65 -17.56 11.40 -8.31
N CYS A 66 -18.23 12.23 -7.49
CA CYS A 66 -19.41 11.81 -6.73
C CYS A 66 -20.64 12.61 -7.15
N LEU A 67 -21.77 11.91 -7.27
CA LEU A 67 -23.06 12.55 -7.55
C LEU A 67 -23.59 13.25 -6.29
N GLN A 68 -23.80 14.56 -6.37
CA GLN A 68 -24.57 15.27 -5.35
C GLN A 68 -26.07 15.15 -5.63
N GLN A 69 -26.74 14.39 -4.77
CA GLN A 69 -28.18 14.07 -4.86
C GLN A 69 -29.08 15.31 -4.90
N LYS A 70 -28.64 16.47 -4.37
CA LYS A 70 -29.46 17.69 -4.33
C LYS A 70 -29.63 18.38 -5.68
N LYS A 71 -28.71 18.17 -6.65
CA LYS A 71 -28.73 18.89 -7.94
C LYS A 71 -28.30 18.05 -9.16
N ILE A 72 -28.12 16.73 -9.01
CA ILE A 72 -27.54 15.85 -10.05
C ILE A 72 -26.28 16.50 -10.65
N THR A 73 -25.37 16.93 -9.78
CA THR A 73 -24.09 17.51 -10.19
C THR A 73 -22.97 16.57 -9.76
N TRP A 74 -22.09 16.24 -10.70
CA TRP A 74 -20.87 15.51 -10.40
C TRP A 74 -19.86 16.48 -9.81
N VAL A 75 -19.38 16.16 -8.61
CA VAL A 75 -18.36 16.95 -7.93
C VAL A 75 -17.08 16.15 -7.86
N ALA A 76 -15.99 16.73 -8.36
CA ALA A 76 -14.67 16.16 -8.23
C ALA A 76 -14.23 16.23 -6.76
N ILE A 77 -14.01 15.06 -6.17
CA ILE A 77 -13.35 14.88 -4.89
C ILE A 77 -11.86 14.73 -5.17
N LYS A 78 -11.08 15.65 -4.61
CA LYS A 78 -9.62 15.62 -4.65
C LYS A 78 -9.09 15.65 -3.23
N ASN A 79 -7.93 15.05 -3.01
CA ASN A 79 -7.25 15.22 -1.74
C ASN A 79 -6.92 16.71 -1.53
N PRO A 80 -7.34 17.34 -0.41
CA PRO A 80 -7.21 18.78 -0.19
C PRO A 80 -5.76 19.21 0.07
N LYS A 81 -4.87 18.26 0.35
CA LYS A 81 -3.43 18.47 0.59
C LYS A 81 -2.62 17.36 -0.08
N LYS A 82 -1.30 17.58 -0.18
CA LYS A 82 -0.33 16.54 -0.55
C LYS A 82 -0.37 15.43 0.51
N LEU A 83 -1.18 14.40 0.27
CA LEU A 83 -1.24 13.22 1.11
C LEU A 83 -0.05 12.33 0.75
N SER A 84 0.72 11.93 1.76
CA SER A 84 1.82 10.99 1.60
C SER A 84 1.86 10.09 2.83
N ILE A 85 2.11 8.81 2.62
CA ILE A 85 2.21 7.83 3.69
C ILE A 85 3.53 7.06 3.59
N LYS A 86 4.01 6.54 4.72
CA LYS A 86 5.17 5.65 4.76
C LYS A 86 4.69 4.21 4.68
N ILE A 87 5.24 3.46 3.74
CA ILE A 87 4.85 2.07 3.51
C ILE A 87 6.09 1.19 3.62
N ASN A 88 5.95 0.06 4.30
CA ASN A 88 6.93 -1.02 4.30
C ASN A 88 6.65 -1.94 3.11
N MET A 89 7.65 -2.17 2.26
CA MET A 89 7.52 -3.07 1.09
C MET A 89 7.48 -4.56 1.48
N GLN A 90 7.98 -4.92 2.66
CA GLN A 90 8.15 -6.32 3.02
C GLN A 90 6.79 -7.02 3.19
N GLY A 91 6.51 -7.99 2.31
CA GLY A 91 5.26 -8.76 2.33
C GLY A 91 4.02 -7.95 1.92
N LEU A 92 4.21 -6.80 1.26
CA LEU A 92 3.10 -5.96 0.82
C LEU A 92 2.47 -6.52 -0.45
N ASP A 93 1.25 -7.04 -0.35
CA ASP A 93 0.43 -7.42 -1.50
C ASP A 93 -0.49 -6.26 -1.95
N TRP A 94 -1.13 -6.47 -3.11
CA TRP A 94 -2.00 -5.49 -3.74
C TRP A 94 -3.21 -5.10 -2.88
N ASP A 95 -3.85 -6.07 -2.22
CA ASP A 95 -5.07 -5.85 -1.45
C ASP A 95 -4.77 -5.06 -0.17
N THR A 96 -3.69 -5.43 0.49
CA THR A 96 -3.13 -4.73 1.65
C THR A 96 -2.74 -3.31 1.28
N PHE A 97 -2.04 -3.12 0.14
CA PHE A 97 -1.69 -1.79 -0.35
C PHE A 97 -2.94 -0.92 -0.57
N ARG A 98 -3.95 -1.41 -1.29
CA ARG A 98 -5.20 -0.68 -1.52
C ARG A 98 -5.91 -0.34 -0.22
N SER A 99 -5.97 -1.27 0.73
CA SER A 99 -6.60 -1.06 2.05
C SER A 99 -5.90 0.05 2.84
N ILE A 100 -4.56 0.09 2.83
CA ILE A 100 -3.78 1.15 3.45
C ILE A 100 -4.10 2.51 2.82
N ILE A 101 -4.15 2.58 1.48
CA ILE A 101 -4.45 3.83 0.75
C ILE A 101 -5.89 4.29 1.01
N ALA A 102 -6.86 3.38 0.95
CA ALA A 102 -8.27 3.66 1.24
C ALA A 102 -8.45 4.20 2.67
N THR A 103 -7.78 3.57 3.65
CA THR A 103 -7.78 4.01 5.04
C THR A 103 -7.20 5.41 5.18
N ALA A 104 -6.04 5.68 4.57
CA ALA A 104 -5.40 6.99 4.59
C ALA A 104 -6.30 8.10 4.01
N CYS A 105 -7.00 7.81 2.91
CA CYS A 105 -7.92 8.76 2.29
C CYS A 105 -9.23 8.93 3.09
N SER A 106 -9.67 7.91 3.82
CA SER A 106 -10.93 7.92 4.58
C SER A 106 -10.95 8.95 5.72
N PHE A 107 -9.77 9.29 6.26
CA PHE A 107 -9.62 10.38 7.24
C PHE A 107 -10.09 11.73 6.71
N THR A 108 -10.02 11.94 5.40
CA THR A 108 -10.49 13.17 4.76
C THR A 108 -11.91 13.01 4.23
N TYR A 109 -12.22 11.85 3.65
CA TYR A 109 -13.51 11.56 3.04
C TYR A 109 -13.99 10.16 3.47
N ASN A 110 -14.84 10.11 4.49
CA ASN A 110 -15.30 8.86 5.12
C ASN A 110 -15.94 7.82 4.16
N LYS A 111 -16.46 8.24 3.00
CA LYS A 111 -17.06 7.35 1.99
C LYS A 111 -16.08 6.89 0.89
N ILE A 112 -14.87 7.42 0.85
CA ILE A 112 -13.94 7.20 -0.27
C ILE A 112 -13.44 5.75 -0.35
N ALA A 113 -13.31 5.07 0.80
CA ALA A 113 -12.91 3.67 0.84
C ALA A 113 -13.91 2.77 0.09
N ARG A 114 -15.21 2.96 0.34
CA ARG A 114 -16.27 2.24 -0.40
C ARG A 114 -16.26 2.60 -1.88
N LEU A 115 -16.05 3.88 -2.22
CA LEU A 115 -15.96 4.30 -3.61
C LEU A 115 -14.81 3.60 -4.36
N PHE A 116 -13.65 3.46 -3.71
CA PHE A 116 -12.51 2.72 -4.28
C PHE A 116 -12.85 1.25 -4.49
N GLU A 117 -13.45 0.59 -3.52
CA GLU A 117 -13.88 -0.81 -3.63
C GLU A 117 -14.88 -0.99 -4.78
N ASP A 118 -16.00 -0.26 -4.74
CA ASP A 118 -17.07 -0.33 -5.74
C ASP A 118 -16.57 0.01 -7.15
N GLY A 119 -15.70 1.02 -7.27
CA GLY A 119 -15.22 1.51 -8.56
C GLY A 119 -14.10 0.69 -9.17
N THR A 120 -13.23 0.08 -8.36
CA THR A 120 -12.13 -0.78 -8.83
C THR A 120 -12.67 -2.12 -9.31
N PHE A 121 -13.72 -2.64 -8.66
CA PHE A 121 -14.30 -3.95 -8.96
C PHE A 121 -15.55 -3.90 -9.84
N SER A 122 -15.97 -2.72 -10.31
CA SER A 122 -17.11 -2.62 -11.22
C SER A 122 -16.78 -3.14 -12.62
N THR A 123 -17.81 -3.52 -13.37
CA THR A 123 -17.71 -3.88 -14.79
C THR A 123 -18.57 -2.91 -15.62
N PRO A 124 -17.97 -2.04 -16.46
CA PRO A 124 -16.53 -1.81 -16.61
C PRO A 124 -15.90 -1.16 -15.36
N CYS A 125 -14.58 -1.25 -15.22
CA CYS A 125 -13.84 -0.60 -14.15
C CYS A 125 -14.11 0.92 -14.22
N LYS A 126 -14.44 1.52 -13.08
CA LYS A 126 -14.70 2.96 -12.97
C LYS A 126 -13.55 3.72 -12.34
N ILE A 127 -12.62 3.02 -11.67
CA ILE A 127 -11.49 3.62 -10.98
C ILE A 127 -10.20 2.94 -11.42
N ASP A 128 -9.34 3.74 -12.04
CA ASP A 128 -8.01 3.34 -12.42
C ASP A 128 -6.99 3.77 -11.39
N TRP A 129 -5.99 2.92 -11.18
CA TRP A 129 -4.87 3.14 -10.28
C TRP A 129 -3.61 3.23 -11.12
N PHE A 130 -2.81 4.28 -10.92
CA PHE A 130 -1.57 4.50 -11.67
C PHE A 130 -0.38 4.65 -10.73
N GLY A 131 0.59 3.75 -10.83
CA GLY A 131 1.82 3.79 -10.04
C GLY A 131 2.90 4.58 -10.74
N TYR A 132 3.61 5.44 -10.01
CA TYR A 132 4.75 6.19 -10.51
C TYR A 132 5.91 6.18 -9.54
N ILE A 133 7.13 6.38 -10.04
CA ILE A 133 8.35 6.43 -9.24
C ILE A 133 9.01 7.78 -9.48
N PHE A 134 9.38 8.50 -8.42
CA PHE A 134 10.00 9.81 -8.58
C PHE A 134 11.36 9.67 -9.29
N GLN A 135 11.60 10.52 -10.30
CA GLN A 135 12.85 10.57 -11.08
C GLN A 135 13.13 9.29 -11.89
N ASN A 136 12.13 8.45 -12.13
CA ASN A 136 12.21 7.28 -13.00
C ASN A 136 11.47 7.56 -14.32
N PHE A 137 12.10 7.24 -15.45
CA PHE A 137 11.52 7.49 -16.79
C PHE A 137 10.55 6.40 -17.25
N ASP A 138 10.70 5.18 -16.74
CA ASP A 138 9.83 4.04 -17.07
C ASP A 138 8.48 4.13 -16.33
N HIS A 139 8.48 4.80 -15.17
CA HIS A 139 7.30 5.06 -14.35
C HIS A 139 7.13 6.56 -14.05
N PRO A 140 6.83 7.38 -15.08
CA PRO A 140 6.70 8.82 -14.92
C PRO A 140 5.48 9.16 -14.06
N LYS A 141 5.47 10.36 -13.49
CA LYS A 141 4.37 10.86 -12.63
C LYS A 141 3.04 11.07 -13.38
N ASP A 142 3.12 11.26 -14.69
CA ASP A 142 1.93 11.33 -15.55
C ASP A 142 1.27 9.94 -15.58
N PRO A 143 -0.07 9.82 -15.48
CA PRO A 143 -0.75 8.53 -15.38
C PRO A 143 -0.66 7.74 -16.71
N THR A 144 0.48 7.10 -16.93
CA THR A 144 0.75 6.25 -18.09
C THR A 144 0.88 4.78 -17.71
N VAL A 145 1.23 4.47 -16.45
CA VAL A 145 1.42 3.11 -15.97
C VAL A 145 0.27 2.69 -15.07
N LEU A 146 -0.59 1.83 -15.59
CA LEU A 146 -1.72 1.26 -14.88
C LEU A 146 -1.25 0.20 -13.87
N VAL A 147 -1.71 0.29 -12.63
CA VAL A 147 -1.44 -0.65 -11.53
C VAL A 147 -2.79 -1.12 -11.00
N VAL A 148 -3.54 -1.86 -11.82
CA VAL A 148 -4.91 -2.29 -11.52
C VAL A 148 -5.01 -3.75 -11.08
N ASP A 149 -3.94 -4.52 -11.26
CA ASP A 149 -3.92 -5.94 -10.94
C ASP A 149 -2.65 -6.33 -10.17
N PRO A 150 -2.64 -7.51 -9.51
CA PRO A 150 -1.52 -7.96 -8.71
C PRO A 150 -0.20 -8.11 -9.48
N ILE A 151 -0.25 -8.40 -10.79
CA ILE A 151 0.95 -8.59 -11.63
C ILE A 151 1.59 -7.23 -11.89
N ALA A 152 0.81 -6.27 -12.39
CA ALA A 152 1.28 -4.90 -12.62
C ALA A 152 1.78 -4.23 -11.33
N PHE A 153 1.12 -4.52 -10.20
CA PHE A 153 1.57 -4.06 -8.88
C PHE A 153 2.93 -4.66 -8.50
N LEU A 154 3.12 -5.96 -8.71
CA LEU A 154 4.39 -6.62 -8.40
C LEU A 154 5.54 -6.08 -9.28
N GLU A 155 5.29 -5.85 -10.57
CA GLU A 155 6.27 -5.23 -11.46
C GLU A 155 6.67 -3.83 -10.99
N TRP A 156 5.68 -2.98 -10.66
CA TRP A 156 5.95 -1.65 -10.13
C TRP A 156 6.75 -1.68 -8.82
N MET A 157 6.40 -2.58 -7.89
CA MET A 157 7.11 -2.77 -6.63
C MET A 157 8.55 -3.24 -6.83
N ASN A 158 8.77 -4.18 -7.75
CA ASN A 158 10.12 -4.64 -8.10
C ASN A 158 10.95 -3.51 -8.68
N THR A 159 10.39 -2.66 -9.54
CA THR A 159 11.11 -1.49 -10.07
C THR A 159 11.48 -0.50 -8.96
N ILE A 160 10.61 -0.26 -7.99
CA ILE A 160 10.92 0.58 -6.81
C ILE A 160 12.14 0.02 -6.05
N ILE A 161 12.16 -1.30 -5.82
CA ILE A 161 13.24 -1.99 -5.10
C ILE A 161 14.54 -1.91 -5.89
N SER A 162 14.52 -2.28 -7.17
CA SER A 162 15.69 -2.26 -8.05
C SER A 162 16.27 -0.86 -8.22
N ALA A 163 15.42 0.16 -8.35
CA ALA A 163 15.83 1.55 -8.42
C ALA A 163 16.24 2.13 -7.06
N ARG A 164 16.06 1.39 -5.95
CA ARG A 164 16.27 1.85 -4.56
C ARG A 164 15.53 3.16 -4.28
N ALA A 165 14.35 3.31 -4.85
CA ALA A 165 13.59 4.54 -4.79
C ALA A 165 13.10 4.80 -3.36
N ARG A 166 13.33 6.02 -2.88
CA ARG A 166 12.82 6.48 -1.56
C ARG A 166 11.43 7.12 -1.63
N LYS A 167 11.03 7.51 -2.84
CA LYS A 167 9.76 8.20 -3.10
C LYS A 167 9.09 7.60 -4.34
N CYS A 168 7.83 7.28 -4.19
CA CYS A 168 6.96 6.88 -5.30
C CYS A 168 5.57 7.50 -5.07
N GLY A 169 4.60 7.15 -5.90
CA GLY A 169 3.23 7.46 -5.58
C GLY A 169 2.23 6.71 -6.40
N VAL A 170 0.97 6.90 -6.03
CA VAL A 170 -0.19 6.37 -6.72
C VAL A 170 -1.15 7.49 -7.05
N THR A 171 -1.66 7.46 -8.28
CA THR A 171 -2.73 8.33 -8.75
C THR A 171 -3.98 7.48 -8.96
N ILE A 172 -5.07 7.84 -8.29
CA ILE A 172 -6.36 7.17 -8.36
C ILE A 172 -7.31 8.07 -9.12
N LEU A 173 -7.78 7.61 -10.28
CA LEU A 173 -8.61 8.38 -11.20
C LEU A 173 -9.93 7.68 -11.46
N MET A 174 -11.01 8.45 -11.37
CA MET A 174 -12.28 8.10 -11.98
C MET A 174 -12.45 8.99 -13.22
N PRO A 175 -12.74 8.44 -14.41
CA PRO A 175 -13.09 9.24 -15.58
C PRO A 175 -14.27 10.16 -15.25
N ASN A 176 -14.28 11.37 -15.83
CA ASN A 176 -15.41 12.27 -15.65
C ASN A 176 -16.65 11.67 -16.33
N PRO A 177 -17.74 11.40 -15.59
CA PRO A 177 -18.96 10.80 -16.11
C PRO A 177 -19.83 11.76 -16.96
#